data_AF-A0A831W9I3-F1
#
_entry.id   AF-A0A831W9I3-F1
#
_cell.length_a   1.000
_cell.length_b   1.000
_cell.length_c   1.000
_cell.angle_alpha   90.00
_cell.angle_beta   90.00
_cell.angle_gamma   90.00
#
_symmetry.space_group_name_H-M   'P 1'
#
loop_
_entity.id
_entity.type
_entity.pdbx_description
1 polymer ?
#
loop_
_entity_poly.entity_id
_entity_poly.type
_entity_poly.pdbx_seq_one_letter_code
_entity_poly.pdbx_strand_id
1 'polypeptide(L)'
;MARFIQPQFFTPAQLDAITGLLDRMAISDEEGRRIFVIALEYELAEYEKERAEQPEVPEQAAQAEAAQPAPGPALEPLARATEALLHRLRALDDPDAGVLLERLQAGDPYRRHYPGQYLPALARELERLLEACADDGAAGPPAATVTAPPPAVDAAGRHFVLAVAEAFEECFETDPAADGGTALGRLLQQVIDSCGLPLRLQGETLQQLLEERRR
;
A
#
# COMPACT_ATOMS: atom_id res chain seq x y z
N MET A 1 1.90 30.00 -20.96
CA MET A 1 2.13 28.62 -21.43
C MET A 1 2.15 27.73 -20.21
N ALA A 2 1.08 27.00 -19.94
CA ALA A 2 1.06 26.02 -18.86
C ALA A 2 2.02 24.89 -19.27
N ARG A 3 3.08 24.70 -18.49
CA ARG A 3 3.99 23.56 -18.65
C ARG A 3 3.21 22.37 -18.12
N PHE A 4 2.67 21.56 -19.03
CA PHE A 4 2.05 20.28 -18.69
C PHE A 4 3.19 19.38 -18.19
N ILE A 5 3.45 19.40 -16.89
CA ILE A 5 4.40 18.50 -16.25
C ILE A 5 3.66 17.18 -16.18
N GLN A 6 3.99 16.27 -17.10
CA GLN A 6 3.57 14.88 -16.98
C GLN A 6 4.05 14.39 -15.61
N PRO A 7 3.15 13.88 -14.76
CA PRO A 7 3.56 13.27 -13.53
C PRO A 7 4.33 11.98 -13.86
N GLN A 8 5.67 12.02 -13.82
CA GLN A 8 6.48 10.81 -13.97
C GLN A 8 6.45 10.05 -12.65
N PHE A 9 5.33 9.35 -12.38
CA PHE A 9 5.20 8.49 -11.21
C PHE A 9 5.93 7.17 -11.41
N PHE A 10 5.96 6.66 -12.64
CA PHE A 10 6.68 5.43 -12.92
C PHE A 10 8.15 5.69 -13.24
N THR A 11 9.02 5.00 -12.52
CA THR A 11 10.41 4.79 -12.90
C THR A 11 10.47 3.95 -14.19
N PRO A 12 11.57 4.04 -14.97
CA PRO A 12 11.74 3.22 -16.17
C PRO A 12 11.57 1.71 -15.91
N ALA A 13 12.01 1.22 -14.75
CA ALA A 13 11.86 -0.18 -14.37
C ALA A 13 10.39 -0.58 -14.10
N GLN A 14 9.59 0.32 -13.54
CA GLN A 14 8.16 0.09 -13.32
C GLN A 14 7.39 0.12 -14.64
N LEU A 15 7.73 1.06 -15.55
CA LEU A 15 7.19 1.09 -16.92
C LEU A 15 7.50 -0.22 -17.66
N ASP A 16 8.76 -0.66 -17.65
CA ASP A 16 9.16 -1.91 -18.29
C ASP A 16 8.41 -3.13 -17.72
N ALA A 17 8.16 -3.15 -16.40
CA ALA A 17 7.42 -4.23 -15.75
C ALA A 17 5.93 -4.24 -16.15
N ILE A 18 5.29 -3.06 -16.21
CA ILE A 18 3.88 -2.91 -16.57
C ILE A 18 3.68 -3.20 -18.07
N THR A 19 4.48 -2.58 -18.95
CA THR A 19 4.41 -2.82 -20.40
C THR A 19 4.76 -4.27 -20.73
N GLY A 20 5.78 -4.84 -20.10
CA GLY A 20 6.15 -6.25 -20.29
C GLY A 20 5.07 -7.22 -19.79
N LEU A 21 4.27 -6.85 -18.80
CA LEU A 21 3.10 -7.63 -18.40
C LEU A 21 1.99 -7.56 -19.45
N LEU A 22 1.66 -6.36 -19.94
CA LEU A 22 0.65 -6.16 -20.98
C LEU A 22 1.04 -6.88 -22.28
N ASP A 23 2.32 -6.84 -22.67
CA ASP A 23 2.86 -7.59 -23.81
C ASP A 23 2.68 -9.11 -23.65
N ARG A 24 3.01 -9.66 -22.46
CA ARG A 24 2.83 -11.10 -22.16
C ARG A 24 1.37 -11.53 -22.17
N MET A 25 0.46 -10.63 -21.84
CA MET A 25 -0.97 -10.87 -21.88
C MET A 25 -1.54 -10.77 -23.31
N ALA A 26 -0.73 -10.35 -24.29
CA ALA A 26 -1.14 -10.13 -25.67
C ALA A 26 -2.37 -9.21 -25.79
N ILE A 27 -2.47 -8.21 -24.90
CA ILE A 27 -3.57 -7.26 -24.88
C ILE A 27 -3.21 -6.05 -25.75
N SER A 28 -4.08 -5.80 -26.74
CA SER A 28 -4.02 -4.66 -27.65
C SER A 28 -2.71 -4.55 -28.44
N ASP A 29 -2.52 -3.46 -29.17
CA ASP A 29 -1.28 -3.12 -29.87
C ASP A 29 -0.39 -2.18 -29.02
N GLU A 30 0.78 -1.84 -29.55
CA GLU A 30 1.76 -1.00 -28.84
C GLU A 30 1.18 0.38 -28.50
N GLU A 31 0.35 0.94 -29.38
CA GLU A 31 -0.25 2.26 -29.20
C GLU A 31 -1.32 2.23 -28.09
N GLY A 32 -2.22 1.24 -28.10
CA GLY A 32 -3.20 1.05 -27.03
C GLY A 32 -2.55 0.83 -25.66
N ARG A 33 -1.48 0.02 -25.59
CA ARG A 33 -0.72 -0.17 -24.34
C ARG A 33 -0.09 1.13 -23.83
N ARG A 34 0.45 1.95 -24.73
CA ARG A 34 1.05 3.23 -24.38
C ARG A 34 0.01 4.23 -23.85
N ILE A 35 -1.16 4.32 -24.50
CA ILE A 35 -2.25 5.20 -24.06
C ILE A 35 -2.74 4.75 -22.68
N PHE A 36 -2.91 3.44 -22.48
CA PHE A 36 -3.31 2.90 -21.19
C PHE A 36 -2.32 3.21 -20.07
N VAL A 37 -1.00 3.08 -20.31
CA VAL A 37 0.02 3.43 -19.30
C VAL A 37 -0.04 4.91 -18.93
N ILE A 38 -0.29 5.79 -19.90
CA ILE A 38 -0.48 7.23 -19.62
C ILE A 38 -1.72 7.45 -18.77
N ALA A 39 -2.86 6.83 -19.11
CA ALA A 39 -4.08 6.93 -18.32
C ALA A 39 -3.85 6.44 -16.88
N LEU A 40 -3.13 5.33 -16.72
CA LEU A 40 -2.77 4.78 -15.42
C LEU A 40 -1.90 5.74 -14.58
N GLU A 41 -0.97 6.50 -15.20
CA GLU A 41 -0.21 7.55 -14.51
C GLU A 41 -1.12 8.66 -13.97
N TYR A 42 -2.16 9.03 -14.72
CA TYR A 42 -3.15 10.02 -14.27
C TYR A 42 -3.97 9.51 -13.09
N GLU A 43 -4.53 8.30 -13.21
CA GLU A 43 -5.35 7.74 -12.13
C GLU A 43 -4.54 7.53 -10.85
N LEU A 44 -3.25 7.21 -10.97
CA LEU A 44 -2.35 7.12 -9.82
C LEU A 44 -2.13 8.47 -9.15
N ALA A 45 -1.98 9.54 -9.95
CA ALA A 45 -1.86 10.91 -9.45
C ALA A 45 -3.12 11.36 -8.71
N GLU A 46 -4.29 11.06 -9.27
CA GLU A 46 -5.60 11.34 -8.71
C GLU A 46 -5.77 10.59 -7.37
N TYR A 47 -5.41 9.30 -7.34
CA TYR A 47 -5.46 8.47 -6.14
C TYR A 47 -4.59 9.03 -5.00
N GLU A 48 -3.34 9.42 -5.27
CA GLU A 48 -2.47 10.00 -4.25
C GLU A 48 -3.00 11.34 -3.74
N LYS A 49 -3.55 12.16 -4.64
CA LYS A 49 -4.16 13.44 -4.28
C LYS A 49 -5.41 13.24 -3.41
N GLU A 50 -6.32 12.37 -3.79
CA GLU A 50 -7.53 12.06 -3.01
C GLU A 50 -7.18 11.48 -1.64
N ARG A 51 -6.15 10.65 -1.57
CA ARG A 51 -5.67 10.10 -0.31
C ARG A 51 -5.01 11.17 0.57
N ALA A 52 -4.34 12.15 -0.02
CA ALA A 52 -3.76 13.29 0.72
C ALA A 52 -4.83 14.34 1.13
N GLU A 53 -5.91 14.46 0.37
CA GLU A 53 -7.03 15.38 0.61
C GLU A 53 -8.11 14.79 1.53
N GLN A 54 -8.13 13.48 1.72
CA GLN A 54 -8.91 12.87 2.79
C GLN A 54 -8.39 13.42 4.12
N PRO A 55 -9.22 14.13 4.90
CA PRO A 55 -8.80 14.65 6.18
C PRO A 55 -8.44 13.45 7.06
N GLU A 56 -7.17 13.34 7.45
CA GLU A 56 -6.85 12.71 8.72
C GLU A 56 -7.78 13.37 9.73
N VAL A 57 -8.74 12.60 10.27
CA VAL A 57 -9.65 13.09 11.31
C VAL A 57 -8.75 13.71 12.38
N PRO A 58 -8.83 15.03 12.64
CA PRO A 58 -7.91 15.69 13.53
C PRO A 58 -8.32 15.35 14.95
N GLU A 59 -7.76 14.28 15.51
CA GLU A 59 -7.87 14.01 16.95
C GLU A 59 -6.63 14.51 17.68
N GLN A 60 -6.25 15.77 17.42
CA GLN A 60 -5.27 16.50 18.23
C GLN A 60 -5.55 18.00 18.17
N ALA A 61 -6.54 18.44 18.97
CA ALA A 61 -6.47 19.67 19.76
C ALA A 61 -7.80 19.96 20.48
N ALA A 62 -8.10 19.23 21.56
CA ALA A 62 -8.80 19.78 22.73
C ALA A 62 -8.71 18.82 23.92
N GLN A 63 -7.68 19.02 24.75
CA GLN A 63 -7.71 18.91 26.22
C GLN A 63 -8.39 17.68 26.85
N ALA A 64 -7.58 16.85 27.50
CA ALA A 64 -7.50 16.91 28.95
C ALA A 64 -6.24 16.19 29.44
N GLU A 65 -5.49 16.92 30.26
CA GLU A 65 -4.56 16.39 31.24
C GLU A 65 -5.28 15.32 32.09
N ALA A 66 -5.13 14.05 31.72
CA ALA A 66 -5.55 12.91 32.51
C ALA A 66 -4.61 11.74 32.23
N ALA A 67 -3.88 11.35 33.28
CA ALA A 67 -3.03 10.19 33.47
C ALA A 67 -2.78 9.27 32.25
N GLN A 68 -1.50 9.11 31.89
CA GLN A 68 -1.00 8.04 31.02
C GLN A 68 -1.68 6.70 31.35
N PRO A 69 -2.47 6.12 30.44
CA PRO A 69 -2.97 4.77 30.63
C PRO A 69 -1.83 3.79 30.32
N ALA A 70 -1.66 2.80 31.18
CA ALA A 70 -0.76 1.70 30.94
C ALA A 70 -1.22 0.90 29.70
N PRO A 71 -0.30 0.33 28.91
CA PRO A 71 -0.64 -0.47 27.73
C PRO A 71 -1.59 -1.62 28.09
N GLY A 72 -2.55 -1.90 27.20
CA GLY A 72 -3.49 -2.99 27.36
C GLY A 72 -2.79 -4.36 27.50
N PRO A 73 -3.31 -5.29 28.32
CA PRO A 73 -2.60 -6.52 28.70
C PRO A 73 -2.37 -7.51 27.54
N ALA A 74 -3.01 -7.32 26.38
CA ALA A 74 -2.87 -8.20 25.22
C ALA A 74 -1.63 -7.89 24.38
N LEU A 75 -1.23 -6.62 24.28
CA LEU A 75 -0.08 -6.19 23.47
C LEU A 75 1.19 -5.96 24.29
N GLU A 76 1.11 -6.02 25.62
CA GLU A 76 2.27 -5.84 26.50
C GLU A 76 3.45 -6.78 26.17
N PRO A 77 3.26 -8.08 25.86
CA PRO A 77 4.37 -8.94 25.46
C PRO A 77 5.02 -8.52 24.13
N LEU A 78 4.21 -8.02 23.19
CA LEU A 78 4.69 -7.53 21.90
C LEU A 78 5.43 -6.20 22.06
N ALA A 79 4.87 -5.25 22.81
CA ALA A 79 5.52 -3.99 23.14
C ALA A 79 6.89 -4.23 23.78
N ARG A 80 6.95 -5.12 24.78
CA ARG A 80 8.20 -5.46 25.47
C ARG A 80 9.24 -6.11 24.54
N ALA A 81 8.81 -7.00 23.64
CA ALA A 81 9.70 -7.62 22.66
C ALA A 81 10.24 -6.59 21.65
N THR A 82 9.37 -5.68 21.20
CA THR A 82 9.70 -4.61 20.27
C THR A 82 10.66 -3.60 20.89
N GLU A 83 10.45 -3.19 22.15
CA GLU A 83 11.38 -2.34 22.91
C GLU A 83 12.77 -2.99 23.03
N ALA A 84 12.80 -4.27 23.41
CA ALA A 84 14.06 -5.00 23.56
C ALA A 84 14.81 -5.12 22.24
N LEU A 85 14.11 -5.33 21.12
CA LEU A 85 14.70 -5.38 19.79
C LEU A 85 15.21 -4.00 19.35
N LEU A 86 14.40 -2.95 19.52
CA LEU A 86 14.77 -1.57 19.19
C LEU A 86 16.01 -1.12 19.97
N HIS A 87 16.07 -1.41 21.27
CA HIS A 87 17.24 -1.13 22.09
C HIS A 87 18.49 -1.84 21.56
N ARG A 88 18.39 -3.11 21.16
CA ARG A 88 19.52 -3.86 20.59
C ARG A 88 19.95 -3.28 19.25
N LEU A 89 19.01 -2.93 18.38
CA LEU A 89 19.28 -2.30 17.08
C LEU A 89 19.98 -0.95 17.23
N ARG A 90 19.59 -0.14 18.22
CA ARG A 90 20.24 1.16 18.48
C ARG A 90 21.62 1.04 19.15
N ALA A 91 21.90 -0.10 19.78
CA ALA A 91 23.19 -0.39 20.41
C ALA A 91 24.18 -1.10 19.46
N LEU A 92 23.77 -1.36 18.21
CA LEU A 92 24.67 -1.90 17.19
C LEU A 92 25.59 -0.79 16.68
N ASP A 93 26.90 -1.05 16.74
CA ASP A 93 27.89 -0.23 16.04
C ASP A 93 27.95 -0.62 14.56
N ASP A 94 28.46 0.28 13.70
CA ASP A 94 28.62 0.07 12.25
C ASP A 94 29.21 -1.31 11.84
N PRO A 95 30.27 -1.85 12.47
CA PRO A 95 30.79 -3.17 12.11
C PRO A 95 29.80 -4.31 12.40
N ASP A 96 29.09 -4.25 13.53
CA ASP A 96 28.12 -5.29 13.91
C ASP A 96 26.86 -5.19 13.05
N ALA A 97 26.46 -3.97 12.67
CA ALA A 97 25.38 -3.70 11.73
C ALA A 97 25.67 -4.33 10.35
N GLY A 98 26.91 -4.20 9.86
CA GLY A 98 27.36 -4.85 8.63
C GLY A 98 27.25 -6.38 8.71
N VAL A 99 27.74 -6.99 9.79
CA VAL A 99 27.66 -8.44 10.00
C VAL A 99 26.21 -8.95 10.07
N LEU A 100 25.32 -8.19 10.71
CA LEU A 100 23.90 -8.52 10.78
C LEU A 100 23.24 -8.50 9.39
N LEU A 101 23.52 -7.46 8.60
CA LEU A 101 23.01 -7.32 7.23
C LEU A 101 23.52 -8.46 6.33
N GLU A 102 24.80 -8.82 6.42
CA GLU A 102 25.37 -9.94 5.67
C GLU A 102 24.71 -11.28 6.03
N ARG A 103 24.42 -11.51 7.31
CA ARG A 103 23.73 -12.73 7.76
C ARG A 103 22.29 -12.79 7.29
N LEU A 104 21.58 -11.65 7.33
CA LEU A 104 20.22 -11.54 6.77
C LEU A 104 20.24 -11.82 5.25
N GLN A 105 21.20 -11.25 4.53
CA GLN A 105 21.40 -11.46 3.10
C GLN A 105 21.68 -12.93 2.75
N ALA A 106 22.56 -13.58 3.52
CA ALA A 106 22.93 -14.98 3.30
C ALA A 106 21.79 -15.97 3.63
N GLY A 107 20.93 -15.60 4.58
CA GLY A 107 19.78 -16.40 5.01
C GLY A 107 18.49 -16.16 4.21
N ASP A 108 18.44 -15.15 3.34
CA ASP A 108 17.21 -14.81 2.60
C ASP A 108 17.03 -15.71 1.36
N PRO A 109 16.02 -16.61 1.33
CA PRO A 109 15.77 -17.46 0.17
C PRO A 109 15.35 -16.66 -1.08
N TYR A 110 14.88 -15.43 -0.89
CA TYR A 110 14.45 -14.53 -1.97
C TYR A 110 15.56 -13.59 -2.45
N ARG A 111 16.76 -13.65 -1.85
CA ARG A 111 17.94 -12.85 -2.23
C ARG A 111 17.64 -11.35 -2.32
N ARG A 112 16.78 -10.81 -1.46
CA ARG A 112 16.49 -9.38 -1.42
C ARG A 112 17.75 -8.63 -0.99
N HIS A 113 17.98 -7.48 -1.58
CA HIS A 113 19.11 -6.64 -1.19
C HIS A 113 18.76 -5.84 0.07
N TYR A 114 19.62 -5.89 1.08
CA TYR A 114 19.49 -5.09 2.30
C TYR A 114 20.46 -3.90 2.26
N PRO A 115 19.99 -2.69 1.90
CA PRO A 115 20.86 -1.53 1.81
C PRO A 115 21.20 -0.98 3.21
N GLY A 116 22.22 -0.13 3.32
CA GLY A 116 22.71 0.38 4.62
C GLY A 116 21.64 1.07 5.48
N GLN A 117 20.60 1.64 4.84
CA GLN A 117 19.44 2.26 5.51
C GLN A 117 18.40 1.25 6.04
N TYR A 118 18.57 -0.06 5.81
CA TYR A 118 17.59 -1.08 6.20
C TYR A 118 17.40 -1.15 7.72
N LEU A 119 18.49 -1.21 8.50
CA LEU A 119 18.40 -1.26 9.97
C LEU A 119 17.82 0.03 10.58
N PRO A 120 18.21 1.24 10.11
CA PRO A 120 17.52 2.48 10.49
C PRO A 120 16.03 2.50 10.15
N ALA A 121 15.65 2.02 8.97
CA ALA A 121 14.24 1.93 8.59
C ALA A 121 13.47 0.94 9.47
N LEU A 122 14.06 -0.22 9.78
CA LEU A 122 13.49 -1.20 10.69
C LEU A 122 13.31 -0.64 12.10
N ALA A 123 14.29 0.12 12.61
CA ALA A 123 14.18 0.78 13.91
C ALA A 123 13.00 1.75 13.94
N ARG A 124 12.79 2.54 12.88
CA ARG A 124 11.64 3.45 12.76
C ARG A 124 10.30 2.71 12.72
N GLU A 125 10.21 1.57 12.05
CA GLU A 125 8.97 0.79 12.05
C GLU A 125 8.70 0.13 13.41
N LEU A 126 9.74 -0.26 14.17
CA LEU A 126 9.58 -0.74 15.55
C LEU A 126 9.09 0.38 16.49
N GLU A 127 9.54 1.62 16.29
CA GLU A 127 9.03 2.78 17.03
C GLU A 127 7.53 2.99 16.78
N ARG A 128 7.11 2.97 15.51
CA ARG A 128 5.68 3.06 15.15
C ARG A 128 4.84 1.93 15.74
N LEU A 129 5.40 0.73 15.83
CA LEU A 129 4.73 -0.42 16.45
C LEU A 129 4.56 -0.23 17.96
N LEU A 130 5.53 0.39 18.65
CA LEU A 130 5.41 0.72 20.06
C LEU A 130 4.34 1.77 20.32
N GLU A 131 4.26 2.80 19.47
CA GLU A 131 3.21 3.81 19.53
C GLU A 131 1.83 3.15 19.40
N ALA A 132 1.65 2.29 18.40
CA ALA A 132 0.40 1.55 18.21
C ALA A 132 0.05 0.61 19.38
N CYS A 133 1.04 0.04 20.07
CA CYS A 133 0.80 -0.80 21.25
C CYS A 133 0.41 0.02 22.49
N ALA A 134 0.82 1.29 22.57
CA ALA A 134 0.46 2.19 23.65
C ALA A 134 -0.98 2.73 23.52
N ASP A 135 -1.48 2.85 22.28
CA ASP A 135 -2.81 3.37 21.97
C ASP A 135 -3.96 2.38 22.28
N ASP A 136 -3.66 1.09 22.50
CA ASP A 136 -4.65 0.03 22.75
C ASP A 136 -5.22 0.02 24.19
N GLY A 137 -5.10 1.15 24.90
CA GLY A 137 -5.61 1.36 26.26
C GLY A 137 -7.05 1.88 26.33
N ALA A 138 -7.71 2.17 25.20
CA ALA A 138 -9.02 2.81 25.17
C ALA A 138 -10.04 2.08 24.28
N ALA A 139 -10.63 1.00 24.80
CA ALA A 139 -12.01 0.64 24.49
C ALA A 139 -12.56 -0.38 25.51
N GLY A 140 -13.15 0.10 26.61
CA GLY A 140 -14.27 -0.64 27.19
C GLY A 140 -15.35 -0.79 26.11
N PRO A 141 -16.07 -1.93 26.02
CA PRO A 141 -16.92 -2.22 24.87
C PRO A 141 -17.97 -1.12 24.71
N PRO A 142 -17.91 -0.28 23.66
CA PRO A 142 -19.06 0.51 23.32
C PRO A 142 -20.13 -0.47 22.84
N ALA A 143 -21.37 -0.24 23.28
CA ALA A 143 -22.53 -0.98 22.84
C ALA A 143 -22.45 -1.19 21.33
N ALA A 144 -22.59 -2.45 20.90
CA ALA A 144 -22.50 -2.87 19.53
C ALA A 144 -23.46 -2.08 18.63
N THR A 145 -23.00 -0.95 18.09
CA THR A 145 -23.43 -0.55 16.76
C THR A 145 -22.72 -1.49 15.82
N VAL A 146 -23.51 -2.37 15.22
CA VAL A 146 -23.13 -3.22 14.10
C VAL A 146 -22.57 -2.30 13.01
N THR A 147 -21.27 -2.06 13.09
CA THR A 147 -20.53 -1.37 12.06
C THR A 147 -20.10 -2.48 11.14
N ALA A 148 -20.58 -2.43 9.90
CA ALA A 148 -20.21 -3.37 8.86
C ALA A 148 -18.68 -3.54 8.83
N PRO A 149 -18.18 -4.73 8.46
CA PRO A 149 -16.74 -4.93 8.29
C PRO A 149 -16.16 -3.77 7.46
N PRO A 150 -15.00 -3.21 7.83
CA PRO A 150 -14.38 -2.15 7.04
C PRO A 150 -14.27 -2.64 5.58
N PRO A 151 -14.61 -1.81 4.58
CA PRO A 151 -14.49 -2.24 3.20
C PRO A 151 -13.02 -2.58 2.95
N ALA A 152 -12.78 -3.70 2.27
CA ALA A 152 -11.43 -4.19 1.98
C ALA A 152 -10.59 -3.20 1.15
N VAL A 153 -11.25 -2.19 0.57
CA VAL A 153 -10.68 -1.08 -0.19
C VAL A 153 -11.36 0.22 0.28
N ASP A 154 -10.57 1.26 0.55
CA ASP A 154 -11.08 2.59 0.93
C ASP A 154 -11.77 3.30 -0.26
N ALA A 155 -12.40 4.45 -0.02
CA ALA A 155 -13.15 5.16 -1.06
C ALA A 155 -12.25 5.60 -2.24
N ALA A 156 -11.04 6.10 -1.95
CA ALA A 156 -10.05 6.47 -2.96
C ALA A 156 -9.57 5.25 -3.75
N GLY A 157 -9.31 4.13 -3.08
CA GLY A 157 -8.90 2.89 -3.73
C GLY A 157 -9.99 2.31 -4.61
N ARG A 158 -11.26 2.44 -4.20
CA ARG A 158 -12.41 2.05 -5.02
C ARG A 158 -12.49 2.91 -6.26
N HIS A 159 -12.35 4.23 -6.11
CA HIS A 159 -12.37 5.16 -7.24
C HIS A 159 -11.25 4.84 -8.24
N PHE A 160 -10.02 4.69 -7.75
CA PHE A 160 -8.87 4.29 -8.56
C PHE A 160 -9.11 2.98 -9.33
N VAL A 161 -9.61 1.93 -8.67
CA VAL A 161 -9.87 0.64 -9.32
C VAL A 161 -10.91 0.76 -10.43
N LEU A 162 -11.98 1.53 -10.20
CA LEU A 162 -13.03 1.74 -11.19
C LEU A 162 -12.54 2.58 -12.37
N ALA A 163 -11.76 3.63 -12.13
CA ALA A 163 -11.21 4.47 -13.18
C ALA A 163 -10.18 3.72 -14.04
N VAL A 164 -9.31 2.90 -13.42
CA VAL A 164 -8.39 2.03 -14.18
C VAL A 164 -9.16 0.97 -14.97
N ALA A 165 -10.26 0.44 -14.45
CA ALA A 165 -11.12 -0.49 -15.19
C ALA A 165 -11.79 0.16 -16.42
N GLU A 166 -12.18 1.43 -16.30
CA GLU A 166 -12.72 2.23 -17.40
C GLU A 166 -11.65 2.49 -18.46
N ALA A 167 -10.48 3.00 -18.05
CA ALA A 167 -9.35 3.19 -18.96
C ALA A 167 -8.93 1.88 -19.66
N PHE A 168 -9.01 0.75 -18.96
CA PHE A 168 -8.73 -0.57 -19.53
C PHE A 168 -9.73 -0.94 -20.63
N GLU A 169 -11.03 -0.71 -20.39
CA GLU A 169 -12.07 -0.98 -21.39
C GLU A 169 -11.95 -0.05 -22.59
N GLU A 170 -11.72 1.25 -22.37
CA GLU A 170 -11.56 2.24 -23.44
C GLU A 170 -10.32 1.98 -24.30
N CYS A 171 -9.20 1.60 -23.67
CA CYS A 171 -7.95 1.38 -24.40
C CYS A 171 -7.90 0.04 -25.12
N PHE A 172 -8.57 -0.97 -24.60
CA PHE A 172 -8.46 -2.35 -25.09
C PHE A 172 -9.74 -2.91 -25.68
N GLU A 173 -10.82 -2.13 -25.71
CA GLU A 173 -12.16 -2.54 -26.16
C GLU A 173 -12.61 -3.89 -25.54
N THR A 174 -12.12 -4.16 -24.34
CA THR A 174 -12.26 -5.44 -23.65
C THR A 174 -12.94 -5.21 -22.32
N ASP A 175 -14.02 -5.95 -22.09
CA ASP A 175 -14.73 -5.92 -20.81
C ASP A 175 -13.78 -6.40 -19.68
N PRO A 176 -13.46 -5.55 -18.69
CA PRO A 176 -12.51 -5.88 -17.63
C PRO A 176 -12.97 -7.07 -16.78
N ALA A 177 -14.26 -7.43 -16.81
CA ALA A 177 -14.82 -8.58 -16.10
C ALA A 177 -15.01 -9.83 -16.98
N ALA A 178 -14.64 -9.82 -18.27
CA ALA A 178 -14.82 -10.96 -19.18
C ALA A 178 -14.21 -12.28 -18.65
N ASP A 179 -13.04 -12.21 -18.00
CA ASP A 179 -12.35 -13.33 -17.37
C ASP A 179 -12.46 -13.31 -15.84
N GLY A 180 -13.58 -12.84 -15.30
CA GLY A 180 -13.76 -12.67 -13.85
C GLY A 180 -12.79 -11.66 -13.23
N GLY A 181 -12.35 -10.66 -14.00
CA GLY A 181 -11.41 -9.63 -13.52
C GLY A 181 -9.95 -10.07 -13.51
N THR A 182 -9.61 -11.27 -14.00
CA THR A 182 -8.26 -11.84 -13.82
C THR A 182 -7.17 -11.04 -14.54
N ALA A 183 -7.46 -10.52 -15.74
CA ALA A 183 -6.50 -9.73 -16.52
C ALA A 183 -6.20 -8.38 -15.84
N LEU A 184 -7.26 -7.61 -15.57
CA LEU A 184 -7.17 -6.34 -14.84
C LEU A 184 -6.60 -6.54 -13.44
N GLY A 185 -6.96 -7.62 -12.74
CA GLY A 185 -6.49 -7.91 -11.39
C GLY A 185 -4.99 -8.18 -11.33
N ARG A 186 -4.42 -8.91 -12.31
CA ARG A 186 -2.96 -9.09 -12.40
C ARG A 186 -2.23 -7.78 -12.66
N LEU A 187 -2.82 -6.93 -13.50
CA LEU A 187 -2.27 -5.62 -13.81
C LEU A 187 -2.30 -4.69 -12.60
N LEU A 188 -3.44 -4.58 -11.92
CA LEU A 188 -3.57 -3.81 -10.68
C LEU A 188 -2.61 -4.33 -9.60
N GLN A 189 -2.48 -5.64 -9.43
CA GLN A 189 -1.52 -6.21 -8.48
C GLN A 189 -0.07 -5.83 -8.84
N GLN A 190 0.30 -5.90 -10.13
CA GLN A 190 1.62 -5.47 -10.57
C GLN A 190 1.87 -3.99 -10.25
N VAL A 191 0.88 -3.12 -10.45
CA VAL A 191 0.98 -1.69 -10.16
C VAL A 191 1.11 -1.45 -8.65
N ILE A 192 0.30 -2.14 -7.84
CA ILE A 192 0.35 -2.07 -6.36
C ILE A 192 1.73 -2.49 -5.85
N ASP A 193 2.24 -3.62 -6.31
CA ASP A 193 3.54 -4.15 -5.90
C ASP A 193 4.69 -3.23 -6.35
N SER A 194 4.58 -2.70 -7.57
CA SER A 194 5.60 -1.84 -8.18
C SER A 194 5.66 -0.47 -7.51
N CYS A 195 4.51 0.11 -7.14
CA CYS A 195 4.40 1.44 -6.58
C CYS A 195 4.28 1.47 -5.05
N GLY A 196 4.17 0.30 -4.39
CA GLY A 196 4.02 0.22 -2.93
C GLY A 196 2.70 0.80 -2.42
N LEU A 197 1.62 0.68 -3.20
CA LEU A 197 0.32 1.21 -2.81
C LEU A 197 -0.26 0.39 -1.64
N PRO A 198 -0.85 1.01 -0.62
CA PRO A 198 -1.49 0.28 0.49
C PRO A 198 -2.88 -0.25 0.11
N LEU A 199 -3.06 -0.67 -1.13
CA LEU A 199 -4.32 -1.25 -1.63
C LEU A 199 -4.28 -2.77 -1.48
N ARG A 200 -5.33 -3.34 -0.89
CA ARG A 200 -5.50 -4.79 -0.76
C ARG A 200 -6.62 -5.28 -1.65
N LEU A 201 -6.30 -5.52 -2.92
CA LEU A 201 -7.24 -6.08 -3.88
C LEU A 201 -7.27 -7.61 -3.78
N GLN A 202 -8.33 -8.13 -3.15
CA GLN A 202 -8.66 -9.56 -3.23
C GLN A 202 -9.51 -9.81 -4.49
N GLY A 203 -9.40 -11.01 -5.07
CA GLY A 203 -10.12 -11.37 -6.30
C GLY A 203 -11.64 -11.20 -6.18
N GLU A 204 -12.23 -11.56 -5.04
CA GLU A 204 -13.67 -11.38 -4.78
C GLU A 204 -14.06 -9.89 -4.67
N THR A 205 -13.21 -9.07 -4.04
CA THR A 205 -13.45 -7.62 -3.92
C THR A 205 -13.38 -6.92 -5.29
N LEU A 206 -12.41 -7.30 -6.13
CA LEU A 206 -12.31 -6.78 -7.49
C LEU A 206 -13.56 -7.13 -8.31
N GLN A 207 -14.02 -8.38 -8.23
CA GLN A 207 -15.24 -8.80 -8.94
C GLN A 207 -16.47 -8.02 -8.48
N GLN A 208 -16.67 -7.85 -7.17
CA GLN A 208 -17.77 -7.04 -6.65
C GLN A 208 -17.74 -5.60 -7.17
N LEU A 209 -16.57 -4.97 -7.18
CA LEU A 209 -16.41 -3.61 -7.72
C LEU A 209 -16.73 -3.53 -9.22
N LEU A 210 -16.27 -4.52 -10.01
CA LEU A 210 -16.57 -4.57 -11.44
C LEU A 210 -18.05 -4.86 -11.72
N GLU A 211 -18.71 -5.65 -10.88
CA GLU A 211 -20.16 -5.88 -10.97
C GLU A 211 -20.99 -4.65 -10.61
N GLU A 212 -20.56 -3.87 -9.61
CA GLU A 212 -21.21 -2.60 -9.26
C GLU A 212 -21.19 -1.61 -10.42
N ARG A 213 -20.09 -1.57 -11.19
CA ARG A 213 -19.96 -0.71 -12.38
C ARG A 213 -20.96 -1.06 -13.49
N ARG A 214 -21.39 -2.32 -13.59
CA ARG A 214 -22.33 -2.77 -14.63
C ARG A 214 -23.81 -2.47 -14.32
N ARG A 215 -24.13 -2.01 -13.11
CA ARG A 215 -25.51 -1.73 -12.67
C ARG A 215 -25.87 -0.26 -12.83
#